data_AF-A0A454JP04-F1
#
_entry.id   AF-A0A454JP04-F1
#
_cell.length_a   1.000
_cell.length_b   1.000
_cell.length_c   1.000
_cell.angle_alpha   90.00
_cell.angle_beta   90.00
_cell.angle_gamma   90.00
#
_symmetry.space_group_name_H-M   'P 1'
#
loop_
_entity.id
_entity.type
_entity.pdbx_description
1 polymer ?
#
loop_
_entity_poly.entity_id
_entity_poly.type
_entity_poly.pdbx_seq_one_letter_code
_entity_poly.pdbx_strand_id
1 'polypeptide(L)'
;MRARLIAWLLLVALLICALSGLALFNQRNAMLHDRQDKTRNLTESALGVISSYEALEASGKLSEAQAKQMAAAALMASHYDKKEYFFGYDQNWNYVIHGAKAAMLGKNVQGMKTPTGVDLGQLFQETVSKGNGQGFAEYVWDKPGFDQPQPKISYLMTSARWHWVIGTGIYLDDVHAAFMQQLWLTLLEVAAILLLLLIAGVFLMRSILGQLGADPGDTMRVVRRIADGHLDTVVPLQAGDKSSVMAAVADMQQHLKQLVREIADEAGRLSQMSSDVARRSDAVVSGSDRQSEAAAAMAASIEQLTVSINHISSHAQDARNLSQESGRLSKEGGEVISSAVSEMHRINESVDQAAVTIADLASKTQTISSIMQVIKDIADQTNLLA
;
A
#
# COMPACT_ATOMS: atom_id res chain seq x y z
N MET A 1 -17.29 -8.12 5.62
CA MET A 1 -16.40 -8.10 6.81
C MET A 1 -17.19 -8.11 8.12
N ARG A 2 -18.24 -7.30 8.25
CA ARG A 2 -19.09 -7.20 9.45
C ARG A 2 -19.58 -8.56 9.99
N ALA A 3 -20.15 -9.40 9.12
CA ALA A 3 -20.61 -10.74 9.48
C ALA A 3 -19.48 -11.65 9.99
N ARG A 4 -18.26 -11.52 9.47
CA ARG A 4 -17.10 -12.30 9.94
C ARG A 4 -16.69 -11.86 11.34
N LEU A 5 -16.60 -10.55 11.60
CA LEU A 5 -16.30 -10.00 12.94
C LEU A 5 -17.34 -10.42 13.98
N ILE A 6 -18.63 -10.33 13.63
CA ILE A 6 -19.72 -10.79 14.50
C ILE A 6 -19.62 -12.30 14.75
N ALA A 7 -19.33 -13.10 13.73
CA ALA A 7 -19.13 -14.54 13.89
C ALA A 7 -17.97 -14.88 14.84
N TRP A 8 -16.83 -14.17 14.73
CA TRP A 8 -15.72 -14.32 15.67
C TRP A 8 -16.09 -13.92 17.09
N LEU A 9 -16.81 -12.80 17.28
CA LEU A 9 -17.28 -12.37 18.60
C LEU A 9 -18.24 -13.38 19.23
N LEU A 10 -19.18 -13.92 18.46
CA LEU A 10 -20.10 -14.95 18.92
C LEU A 10 -19.38 -16.25 19.28
N LEU A 11 -18.38 -16.64 18.50
CA LEU A 11 -17.57 -17.83 18.77
C LEU A 11 -16.77 -17.69 20.06
N VAL A 12 -16.14 -16.53 20.28
CA VAL A 12 -15.43 -16.23 21.54
C VAL A 12 -16.39 -16.20 22.72
N ALA A 13 -17.57 -15.58 22.57
CA ALA A 13 -18.59 -15.56 23.62
C ALA A 13 -19.06 -16.98 24.00
N LEU A 14 -19.31 -17.82 22.99
CA LEU A 14 -19.71 -19.22 23.20
C LEU A 14 -18.61 -20.02 23.91
N LEU A 15 -17.34 -19.80 23.55
CA LEU A 15 -16.20 -20.44 24.20
C LEU A 15 -16.08 -20.04 25.67
N ILE A 16 -16.24 -18.74 25.98
CA ILE A 16 -16.22 -18.24 27.37
C ILE A 16 -17.34 -18.91 28.17
N CYS A 17 -18.58 -18.92 27.66
CA CYS A 17 -19.70 -19.56 28.33
C CYS A 17 -19.47 -21.07 28.55
N ALA A 18 -18.94 -21.77 27.55
CA ALA A 18 -18.65 -23.20 27.65
C ALA A 18 -17.57 -23.50 28.70
N LEU A 19 -16.48 -22.73 28.71
CA LEU A 19 -15.38 -22.88 29.68
C LEU A 19 -15.83 -22.53 31.10
N SER A 20 -16.59 -21.44 31.30
CA SER A 20 -17.15 -21.08 32.60
C SER A 20 -18.14 -22.13 33.11
N GLY A 21 -18.97 -22.69 32.22
CA GLY A 21 -19.87 -23.79 32.57
C GLY A 21 -19.13 -25.05 33.00
N LEU A 22 -18.07 -25.43 32.28
CA LEU A 22 -17.21 -26.56 32.65
C LEU A 22 -16.49 -26.33 33.99
N ALA A 23 -15.99 -25.12 34.23
CA ALA A 23 -15.34 -24.76 35.49
C ALA A 23 -16.31 -24.87 36.68
N LEU A 24 -17.52 -24.33 36.55
CA LEU A 24 -18.57 -24.43 37.58
C LEU A 24 -18.99 -25.88 37.84
N PHE A 25 -19.11 -26.70 36.80
CA PHE A 25 -19.41 -28.12 36.92
C PHE A 25 -18.32 -28.86 37.71
N ASN A 26 -17.06 -28.64 37.35
CA ASN A 26 -15.92 -29.25 38.04
C ASN A 26 -15.84 -28.79 39.50
N GLN A 27 -16.08 -27.51 39.77
CA GLN A 27 -16.10 -26.98 41.12
C GLN A 27 -17.20 -27.60 41.98
N ARG A 28 -18.42 -27.74 41.44
CA ARG A 28 -19.52 -28.42 42.13
C ARG A 28 -19.16 -29.87 42.48
N ASN A 29 -18.58 -30.59 41.54
CA ASN A 29 -18.18 -31.99 41.76
C ASN A 29 -17.05 -32.09 42.79
N ALA A 30 -16.08 -31.17 42.76
CA ALA A 30 -15.01 -31.12 43.75
C ALA A 30 -15.57 -30.87 45.16
N MET A 31 -16.52 -29.95 45.31
CA MET A 31 -17.18 -29.70 46.60
C MET A 31 -17.96 -30.91 47.11
N LEU A 32 -18.63 -31.67 46.24
CA LEU A 32 -19.35 -32.88 46.63
C LEU A 32 -18.40 -34.02 47.01
N HIS A 33 -17.32 -34.22 46.25
CA HIS A 33 -16.28 -35.19 46.60
C HIS A 33 -15.63 -34.89 47.95
N ASP A 34 -15.32 -33.61 48.23
CA ASP A 34 -14.78 -33.21 49.53
C ASP A 34 -15.70 -33.60 50.70
N ARG A 35 -17.03 -33.44 50.54
CA ARG A 35 -18.00 -33.91 51.55
C ARG A 35 -18.05 -35.41 51.67
N GLN A 36 -17.95 -36.13 50.57
CA GLN A 36 -17.89 -37.59 50.58
C GLN A 36 -16.65 -38.09 51.32
N ASP A 37 -15.48 -37.57 50.99
CA ASP A 37 -14.21 -37.95 51.64
C ASP A 37 -14.22 -37.59 53.13
N LYS A 38 -14.69 -36.40 53.50
CA LYS A 38 -14.82 -36.00 54.90
C LYS A 38 -15.72 -36.94 55.68
N THR A 39 -16.89 -37.29 55.12
CA THR A 39 -17.84 -38.20 55.77
C THR A 39 -17.27 -39.60 55.90
N ARG A 40 -16.59 -40.11 54.87
CA ARG A 40 -15.90 -41.40 54.89
C ARG A 40 -14.85 -41.44 56.01
N ASN A 41 -13.92 -40.50 56.01
CA ASN A 41 -12.80 -40.48 56.96
C ASN A 41 -13.28 -40.38 58.43
N LEU A 42 -14.38 -39.66 58.67
CA LEU A 42 -15.00 -39.57 59.99
C LEU A 42 -15.68 -40.88 60.41
N THR A 43 -16.39 -41.55 59.50
CA THR A 43 -16.95 -42.87 59.77
C THR A 43 -15.85 -43.92 60.01
N GLU A 44 -14.76 -43.90 59.23
CA GLU A 44 -13.59 -44.77 59.44
C GLU A 44 -12.95 -44.53 60.82
N SER A 45 -12.85 -43.27 61.25
CA SER A 45 -12.36 -42.93 62.59
C SER A 45 -13.27 -43.48 63.69
N ALA A 46 -14.59 -43.35 63.52
CA ALA A 46 -15.58 -43.91 64.47
C ALA A 46 -15.55 -45.45 64.48
N LEU A 47 -15.35 -46.07 63.33
CA LEU A 47 -15.16 -47.52 63.22
C LEU A 47 -13.89 -47.95 63.95
N GLY A 48 -12.80 -47.19 63.86
CA GLY A 48 -11.57 -47.43 64.63
C GLY A 48 -11.80 -47.43 66.14
N VAL A 49 -12.67 -46.55 66.65
CA VAL A 49 -13.09 -46.57 68.06
C VAL A 49 -13.80 -47.89 68.38
N ILE A 50 -14.78 -48.29 67.56
CA ILE A 50 -15.50 -49.57 67.75
C ILE A 50 -14.52 -50.75 67.72
N SER A 51 -13.65 -50.81 66.72
CA SER A 51 -12.66 -51.88 66.58
C SER A 51 -11.70 -51.96 67.76
N SER A 52 -11.35 -50.84 68.40
CA SER A 52 -10.54 -50.85 69.62
C SER A 52 -11.25 -51.54 70.80
N TYR A 53 -12.56 -51.34 70.95
CA TYR A 53 -13.36 -52.00 71.98
C TYR A 53 -13.67 -53.46 71.62
N GLU A 54 -13.91 -53.79 70.34
CA GLU A 54 -14.01 -55.17 69.86
C GLU A 54 -12.73 -55.97 70.17
N ALA A 55 -11.55 -55.33 70.10
CA ALA A 55 -10.27 -55.93 70.47
C ALA A 55 -10.10 -56.09 71.98
N LEU A 56 -10.54 -55.13 72.79
CA LEU A 56 -10.54 -55.26 74.26
C LEU A 56 -11.44 -56.42 74.72
N GLU A 57 -12.60 -56.57 74.12
CA GLU A 57 -13.47 -57.74 74.31
C GLU A 57 -12.76 -59.03 73.87
N ALA A 58 -12.09 -59.04 72.71
CA ALA A 58 -11.39 -60.24 72.19
C ALA A 58 -10.30 -60.72 73.14
N SER A 59 -9.62 -59.78 73.78
CA SER A 59 -8.59 -60.05 74.78
C SER A 59 -9.13 -60.42 76.17
N GLY A 60 -10.45 -60.42 76.38
CA GLY A 60 -11.09 -60.70 77.67
C GLY A 60 -10.94 -59.59 78.72
N LYS A 61 -10.40 -58.42 78.35
CA LYS A 61 -10.24 -57.27 79.26
C LYS A 61 -11.57 -56.60 79.61
N LEU A 62 -12.55 -56.71 78.73
CA LEU A 62 -13.93 -56.24 78.93
C LEU A 62 -14.89 -57.36 78.53
N SER A 63 -16.04 -57.44 79.20
CA SER A 63 -17.16 -58.22 78.67
C SER A 63 -17.72 -57.54 77.42
N GLU A 64 -18.39 -58.31 76.55
CA GLU A 64 -19.04 -57.78 75.34
C GLU A 64 -20.02 -56.63 75.68
N ALA A 65 -20.83 -56.80 76.73
CA ALA A 65 -21.76 -55.77 77.18
C ALA A 65 -21.06 -54.47 77.60
N GLN A 66 -19.96 -54.57 78.36
CA GLN A 66 -19.17 -53.41 78.77
C GLN A 66 -18.49 -52.74 77.57
N ALA A 67 -17.88 -53.51 76.68
CA ALA A 67 -17.20 -53.00 75.48
C ALA A 67 -18.18 -52.25 74.57
N LYS A 68 -19.35 -52.85 74.29
CA LYS A 68 -20.43 -52.21 73.51
C LYS A 68 -20.94 -50.92 74.17
N GLN A 69 -21.18 -50.94 75.48
CA GLN A 69 -21.65 -49.76 76.21
C GLN A 69 -20.62 -48.62 76.17
N MET A 70 -19.33 -48.92 76.37
CA MET A 70 -18.27 -47.92 76.37
C MET A 70 -18.02 -47.35 74.96
N ALA A 71 -18.02 -48.19 73.92
CA ALA A 71 -17.91 -47.75 72.54
C ALA A 71 -19.08 -46.83 72.15
N ALA A 72 -20.31 -47.23 72.48
CA ALA A 72 -21.50 -46.43 72.21
C ALA A 72 -21.46 -45.08 72.95
N ALA A 73 -21.08 -45.08 74.24
CA ALA A 73 -20.94 -43.86 75.02
C ALA A 73 -19.89 -42.91 74.44
N ALA A 74 -18.73 -43.43 74.00
CA ALA A 74 -17.68 -42.63 73.39
C ALA A 74 -18.15 -41.95 72.09
N LEU A 75 -18.85 -42.68 71.22
CA LEU A 75 -19.35 -42.15 69.95
C LEU A 75 -20.58 -41.24 70.13
N MET A 76 -21.42 -41.47 71.14
CA MET A 76 -22.51 -40.54 71.48
C MET A 76 -22.01 -39.21 72.03
N ALA A 77 -20.89 -39.20 72.76
CA ALA A 77 -20.26 -37.97 73.24
C ALA A 77 -19.50 -37.23 72.13
N SER A 78 -19.06 -37.94 71.09
CA SER A 78 -18.28 -37.39 69.98
C SER A 78 -19.15 -36.54 69.05
N HIS A 79 -18.86 -35.23 69.01
CA HIS A 79 -19.46 -34.28 68.07
C HIS A 79 -18.37 -33.58 67.28
N TYR A 80 -18.66 -33.25 66.02
CA TYR A 80 -17.76 -32.51 65.14
C TYR A 80 -18.54 -31.45 64.36
N ASP A 81 -17.83 -30.53 63.68
CA ASP A 81 -18.44 -29.40 62.97
C ASP A 81 -19.56 -28.71 63.80
N LYS A 82 -19.29 -28.54 65.10
CA LYS A 82 -20.16 -27.99 66.16
C LYS A 82 -21.36 -28.87 66.56
N LYS A 83 -22.08 -29.47 65.61
CA LYS A 83 -23.37 -30.18 65.89
C LYS A 83 -23.54 -31.52 65.16
N GLU A 84 -22.60 -31.90 64.30
CA GLU A 84 -22.68 -33.19 63.61
C GLU A 84 -22.34 -34.33 64.57
N TYR A 85 -22.94 -35.49 64.30
CA TYR A 85 -22.99 -36.60 65.24
C TYR A 85 -22.88 -37.96 64.54
N PHE A 86 -22.49 -38.97 65.30
CA PHE A 86 -22.47 -40.36 64.85
C PHE A 86 -23.80 -41.05 65.18
N PHE A 87 -24.20 -41.99 64.33
CA PHE A 87 -25.34 -42.87 64.56
C PHE A 87 -24.97 -44.29 64.16
N GLY A 88 -25.57 -45.29 64.81
CA GLY A 88 -25.27 -46.67 64.50
C GLY A 88 -26.36 -47.64 64.95
N TYR A 89 -26.35 -48.81 64.33
CA TYR A 89 -27.39 -49.83 64.41
C TYR A 89 -26.80 -51.20 64.75
N ASP A 90 -27.55 -51.99 65.51
CA ASP A 90 -27.30 -53.43 65.64
C ASP A 90 -27.74 -54.20 64.37
N GLN A 91 -27.55 -55.51 64.37
CA GLN A 91 -27.91 -56.40 63.25
C GLN A 91 -29.43 -56.42 62.96
N ASN A 92 -30.25 -56.04 63.93
CA ASN A 92 -31.70 -55.95 63.79
C ASN A 92 -32.14 -54.53 63.40
N TRP A 93 -31.22 -53.63 63.07
CA TRP A 93 -31.48 -52.24 62.74
C TRP A 93 -32.08 -51.42 63.89
N ASN A 94 -31.81 -51.81 65.14
CA ASN A 94 -32.11 -50.97 66.29
C ASN A 94 -30.97 -49.99 66.57
N TYR A 95 -31.28 -48.74 66.89
CA TYR A 95 -30.27 -47.76 67.26
C TYR A 95 -29.48 -48.20 68.49
N VAL A 96 -28.16 -48.31 68.35
CA VAL A 96 -27.20 -48.50 69.45
C VAL A 96 -26.40 -47.24 69.72
N ILE A 97 -26.31 -46.33 68.74
CA ILE A 97 -25.63 -45.03 68.83
C ILE A 97 -26.52 -43.98 68.18
N HIS A 98 -26.75 -42.85 68.86
CA HIS A 98 -27.34 -41.66 68.24
C HIS A 98 -26.92 -40.38 68.99
N GLY A 99 -25.84 -39.72 68.56
CA GLY A 99 -25.25 -38.59 69.28
C GLY A 99 -26.17 -37.38 69.48
N ALA A 100 -27.09 -37.09 68.55
CA ALA A 100 -27.99 -35.94 68.70
C ALA A 100 -29.29 -36.18 69.50
N LYS A 101 -29.75 -37.43 69.65
CA LYS A 101 -31.08 -37.75 70.20
C LYS A 101 -31.04 -39.10 70.93
N ALA A 102 -30.71 -39.07 72.23
CA ALA A 102 -30.66 -40.28 73.06
C ALA A 102 -31.98 -41.08 73.08
N ALA A 103 -33.13 -40.41 72.89
CA ALA A 103 -34.45 -41.04 72.79
C ALA A 103 -34.64 -41.95 71.55
N MET A 104 -33.65 -42.04 70.66
CA MET A 104 -33.66 -42.97 69.54
C MET A 104 -33.13 -44.35 69.90
N LEU A 105 -32.33 -44.49 70.95
CA LEU A 105 -31.71 -45.76 71.34
C LEU A 105 -32.77 -46.87 71.53
N GLY A 106 -32.50 -48.05 70.99
CA GLY A 106 -33.38 -49.21 71.01
C GLY A 106 -34.56 -49.17 70.01
N LYS A 107 -34.84 -48.03 69.35
CA LYS A 107 -35.86 -47.97 68.31
C LYS A 107 -35.34 -48.59 67.01
N ASN A 108 -36.23 -49.22 66.27
CA ASN A 108 -35.92 -49.78 64.96
C ASN A 108 -36.00 -48.70 63.86
N VAL A 109 -35.00 -48.64 62.97
CA VAL A 109 -35.00 -47.68 61.85
C VAL A 109 -35.76 -48.18 60.62
N GLN A 110 -36.06 -49.48 60.52
CA GLN A 110 -36.86 -50.02 59.43
C GLN A 110 -38.28 -49.45 59.49
N GLY A 111 -38.79 -48.98 58.35
CA GLY A 111 -40.10 -48.32 58.29
C GLY A 111 -40.06 -46.82 58.64
N MET A 112 -38.95 -46.30 59.15
CA MET A 112 -38.81 -44.87 59.44
C MET A 112 -38.69 -44.08 58.15
N LYS A 113 -39.68 -43.22 57.87
CA LYS A 113 -39.70 -42.43 56.65
C LYS A 113 -38.94 -41.12 56.83
N THR A 114 -38.11 -40.79 55.83
CA THR A 114 -37.58 -39.43 55.65
C THR A 114 -38.73 -38.46 55.34
N PRO A 115 -38.52 -37.14 55.46
CA PRO A 115 -39.50 -36.13 55.03
C PRO A 115 -39.90 -36.23 53.54
N THR A 116 -39.09 -36.89 52.71
CA THR A 116 -39.39 -37.17 51.30
C THR A 116 -40.08 -38.53 51.07
N GLY A 117 -40.42 -39.26 52.13
CA GLY A 117 -41.12 -40.56 52.05
C GLY A 117 -40.22 -41.77 51.81
N VAL A 118 -38.89 -41.60 51.80
CA VAL A 118 -37.93 -42.70 51.62
C VAL A 118 -37.81 -43.47 52.93
N ASP A 119 -37.76 -44.81 52.85
CA ASP A 119 -37.51 -45.65 54.02
C ASP A 119 -36.02 -45.61 54.40
N LEU A 120 -35.69 -45.03 55.56
CA LEU A 120 -34.31 -44.82 55.96
C LEU A 120 -33.60 -46.14 56.25
N GLY A 121 -34.27 -47.07 56.93
CA GLY A 121 -33.71 -48.37 57.27
C GLY A 121 -33.43 -49.21 56.03
N GLN A 122 -34.37 -49.24 55.08
CA GLN A 122 -34.17 -49.94 53.82
C GLN A 122 -33.04 -49.30 53.00
N LEU A 123 -33.00 -47.97 52.91
CA LEU A 123 -31.94 -47.25 52.19
C LEU A 123 -30.56 -47.62 52.74
N PHE A 124 -30.38 -47.58 54.05
CA PHE A 124 -29.09 -47.89 54.67
C PHE A 124 -28.72 -49.36 54.52
N GLN A 125 -29.68 -50.27 54.65
CA GLN A 125 -29.47 -51.69 54.43
C GLN A 125 -29.03 -52.00 53.00
N GLU A 126 -29.69 -51.41 52.02
CA GLU A 126 -29.29 -51.53 50.61
C GLU A 126 -27.90 -50.95 50.36
N THR A 127 -27.58 -49.79 50.93
CA THR A 127 -26.27 -49.15 50.78
C THR A 127 -25.15 -50.05 51.26
N VAL A 128 -25.23 -50.57 52.50
CA VAL A 128 -24.16 -51.43 53.03
C VAL A 128 -24.14 -52.80 52.35
N SER A 129 -25.29 -53.33 51.92
CA SER A 129 -25.34 -54.63 51.23
C SER A 129 -24.71 -54.55 49.83
N LYS A 130 -24.99 -53.48 49.08
CA LYS A 130 -24.45 -53.27 47.72
C LYS A 130 -22.95 -52.96 47.73
N GLY A 131 -22.47 -52.24 48.74
CA GLY A 131 -21.06 -51.86 48.85
C GLY A 131 -20.21 -52.75 49.75
N ASN A 132 -20.62 -54.00 49.98
CA ASN A 132 -19.87 -55.00 50.75
C ASN A 132 -19.51 -54.54 52.18
N GLY A 133 -20.53 -54.10 52.91
CA GLY A 133 -20.41 -53.61 54.28
C GLY A 133 -20.13 -52.12 54.41
N GLN A 134 -20.12 -51.35 53.31
CA GLN A 134 -19.90 -49.90 53.36
C GLN A 134 -20.57 -49.17 52.20
N GLY A 135 -20.79 -47.86 52.29
CA GLY A 135 -21.28 -47.07 51.16
C GLY A 135 -21.86 -45.71 51.52
N PHE A 136 -22.09 -44.89 50.49
CA PHE A 136 -22.77 -43.61 50.65
C PHE A 136 -24.29 -43.75 50.51
N ALA A 137 -25.02 -43.03 51.36
CA ALA A 137 -26.47 -42.89 51.31
C ALA A 137 -26.81 -41.40 51.28
N GLU A 138 -27.54 -40.97 50.25
CA GLU A 138 -28.05 -39.61 50.11
C GLU A 138 -29.55 -39.59 50.41
N TYR A 139 -29.97 -38.68 51.29
CA TYR A 139 -31.36 -38.56 51.73
C TYR A 139 -31.62 -37.17 52.31
N VAL A 140 -32.88 -36.84 52.56
CA VAL A 140 -33.27 -35.60 53.23
C VAL A 140 -33.53 -35.89 54.70
N TRP A 141 -32.98 -35.07 55.59
CA TRP A 141 -33.12 -35.26 57.04
C TRP A 141 -33.23 -33.95 57.80
N ASP A 142 -33.83 -34.00 58.98
CA ASP A 142 -33.92 -32.85 59.88
C ASP A 142 -32.51 -32.40 60.29
N LYS A 143 -32.19 -31.13 60.07
CA LYS A 143 -30.93 -30.52 60.50
C LYS A 143 -31.16 -29.75 61.81
N PRO A 144 -30.40 -30.02 62.90
CA PRO A 144 -30.58 -29.31 64.16
C PRO A 144 -30.42 -27.78 64.02
N GLY A 145 -31.48 -27.04 64.30
CA GLY A 145 -31.52 -25.57 64.20
C GLY A 145 -31.98 -25.01 62.85
N PHE A 146 -32.57 -25.84 61.99
CA PHE A 146 -33.23 -25.42 60.75
C PHE A 146 -34.71 -25.83 60.76
N ASP A 147 -35.57 -24.97 60.18
CA ASP A 147 -37.02 -25.22 60.12
C ASP A 147 -37.41 -26.23 59.04
N GLN A 148 -36.58 -26.39 58.01
CA GLN A 148 -36.80 -27.32 56.90
C GLN A 148 -35.74 -28.41 56.87
N PRO A 149 -36.14 -29.66 56.59
CA PRO A 149 -35.22 -30.75 56.32
C PRO A 149 -34.24 -30.40 55.20
N GLN A 150 -32.99 -30.82 55.33
CA GLN A 150 -31.92 -30.52 54.39
C GLN A 150 -31.40 -31.80 53.72
N PRO A 151 -30.92 -31.72 52.47
CA PRO A 151 -30.20 -32.83 51.85
C PRO A 151 -28.96 -33.19 52.68
N LYS A 152 -28.76 -34.48 52.90
CA LYS A 152 -27.69 -35.05 53.71
C LYS A 152 -27.05 -36.20 52.96
N ILE A 153 -25.74 -36.26 53.00
CA ILE A 153 -24.97 -37.42 52.56
C ILE A 153 -24.35 -38.09 53.79
N SER A 154 -24.56 -39.39 53.93
CA SER A 154 -23.95 -40.21 54.96
C SER A 154 -23.07 -41.28 54.37
N TYR A 155 -22.00 -41.63 55.09
CA TYR A 155 -21.21 -42.82 54.81
C TYR A 155 -21.42 -43.83 55.93
N LEU A 156 -21.74 -45.07 55.55
CA LEU A 156 -22.03 -46.18 56.43
C LEU A 156 -20.91 -47.21 56.31
N MET A 157 -20.56 -47.84 57.43
CA MET A 157 -19.64 -48.98 57.49
C MET A 157 -20.12 -50.00 58.53
N THR A 158 -19.84 -51.28 58.28
CA THR A 158 -20.18 -52.38 59.19
C THR A 158 -18.95 -52.80 59.98
N SER A 159 -19.08 -52.92 61.31
CA SER A 159 -18.01 -53.41 62.19
C SER A 159 -17.76 -54.90 62.00
N ALA A 160 -16.51 -55.32 62.21
CA ALA A 160 -16.07 -56.66 61.86
C ALA A 160 -16.68 -57.74 62.77
N ARG A 161 -16.80 -57.46 64.07
CA ARG A 161 -17.19 -58.46 65.06
C ARG A 161 -18.63 -58.33 65.51
N TRP A 162 -19.08 -57.11 65.83
CA TRP A 162 -20.46 -56.89 66.26
C TRP A 162 -21.45 -56.80 65.11
N HIS A 163 -20.95 -56.63 63.88
CA HIS A 163 -21.74 -56.31 62.70
C HIS A 163 -22.63 -55.09 62.92
N TRP A 164 -22.13 -54.12 63.69
CA TRP A 164 -22.81 -52.85 63.88
C TRP A 164 -22.62 -51.99 62.64
N VAL A 165 -23.70 -51.43 62.13
CA VAL A 165 -23.62 -50.43 61.05
C VAL A 165 -23.44 -49.08 61.70
N ILE A 166 -22.27 -48.47 61.54
CA ILE A 166 -21.95 -47.12 62.02
C ILE A 166 -21.92 -46.15 60.86
N GLY A 167 -22.38 -44.93 61.08
CA GLY A 167 -22.29 -43.88 60.09
C GLY A 167 -22.31 -42.49 60.69
N THR A 168 -21.93 -41.55 59.84
CA THR A 168 -22.16 -40.13 60.06
C THR A 168 -22.50 -39.48 58.74
N GLY A 169 -22.94 -38.22 58.76
CA GLY A 169 -23.26 -37.51 57.53
C GLY A 169 -23.20 -36.01 57.67
N ILE A 170 -23.01 -35.35 56.54
CA ILE A 170 -22.90 -33.90 56.42
C ILE A 170 -24.06 -33.40 55.55
N TYR A 171 -24.65 -32.29 55.95
CA TYR A 171 -25.70 -31.63 55.16
C TYR A 171 -25.10 -30.83 54.00
N LEU A 172 -25.80 -30.79 52.86
CA LEU A 172 -25.30 -30.20 51.61
C LEU A 172 -25.80 -28.77 51.35
N ASP A 173 -26.50 -28.16 52.32
CA ASP A 173 -27.04 -26.80 52.22
C ASP A 173 -25.94 -25.74 52.07
N ASP A 174 -24.82 -25.91 52.78
CA ASP A 174 -23.67 -25.01 52.70
C ASP A 174 -22.96 -25.09 51.34
N VAL A 175 -22.85 -26.29 50.76
CA VAL A 175 -22.34 -26.53 49.41
C VAL A 175 -23.23 -25.84 48.38
N HIS A 176 -24.55 -25.95 48.52
CA HIS A 176 -25.48 -25.31 47.60
C HIS A 176 -25.40 -23.78 47.68
N ALA A 177 -25.37 -23.22 48.89
CA ALA A 177 -25.26 -21.78 49.11
C ALA A 177 -23.93 -21.23 48.55
N ALA A 178 -22.81 -21.88 48.85
CA ALA A 178 -21.49 -21.49 48.34
C ALA A 178 -21.39 -21.63 46.82
N PHE A 179 -21.97 -22.69 46.24
CA PHE A 179 -22.06 -22.86 44.79
C PHE A 179 -22.89 -21.74 44.14
N MET A 180 -24.03 -21.37 44.73
CA MET A 180 -24.88 -20.28 44.20
C MET A 180 -24.19 -18.93 44.27
N GLN A 181 -23.45 -18.65 45.35
CA GLN A 181 -22.63 -17.45 45.44
C GLN A 181 -21.57 -17.41 44.33
N GLN A 182 -20.86 -18.52 44.13
CA GLN A 182 -19.85 -18.61 43.07
C GLN A 182 -20.49 -18.47 41.67
N LEU A 183 -21.64 -19.09 41.44
CA LEU A 183 -22.39 -18.99 40.20
C LEU A 183 -22.68 -17.52 39.85
N TRP A 184 -23.18 -16.74 40.81
CA TRP A 184 -23.46 -15.31 40.58
C TRP A 184 -22.21 -14.48 40.31
N LEU A 185 -21.11 -14.74 41.03
CA LEU A 185 -19.83 -14.07 40.78
C LEU A 185 -19.32 -14.37 39.37
N THR A 186 -19.29 -15.64 38.99
CA THR A 186 -18.84 -16.06 37.65
C THR A 186 -19.76 -15.52 36.55
N LEU A 187 -21.08 -15.47 36.76
CA LEU A 187 -22.00 -14.85 35.79
C LEU A 187 -21.74 -13.35 35.62
N LEU A 188 -21.43 -12.64 36.70
CA LEU A 188 -21.11 -11.21 36.66
C LEU A 188 -19.77 -10.96 35.95
N GLU A 189 -18.75 -11.79 36.20
CA GLU A 189 -17.47 -11.75 35.50
C GLU A 189 -17.63 -12.00 34.00
N VAL A 190 -18.37 -13.05 33.62
CA VAL A 190 -18.68 -13.36 32.22
C VAL A 190 -19.43 -12.20 31.56
N ALA A 191 -20.45 -11.65 32.21
CA ALA A 191 -21.21 -10.51 31.69
C ALA A 191 -20.31 -9.28 31.48
N ALA A 192 -19.41 -8.98 32.42
CA ALA A 192 -18.46 -7.87 32.31
C ALA A 192 -17.49 -8.07 31.13
N ILE A 193 -16.93 -9.29 30.96
CA ILE A 193 -16.04 -9.61 29.85
C ILE A 193 -16.78 -9.51 28.50
N LEU A 194 -18.00 -10.03 28.40
CA LEU A 194 -18.80 -9.95 27.19
C LEU A 194 -19.15 -8.50 26.83
N LEU A 195 -19.46 -7.66 27.82
CA LEU A 195 -19.69 -6.24 27.63
C LEU A 195 -18.43 -5.52 27.11
N LEU A 196 -17.26 -5.81 27.69
CA LEU A 196 -15.99 -5.26 27.24
C LEU A 196 -15.65 -5.68 25.81
N LEU A 197 -15.85 -6.95 25.46
CA LEU A 197 -15.67 -7.46 24.10
C LEU A 197 -16.61 -6.79 23.11
N LEU A 198 -17.87 -6.54 23.49
CA LEU A 198 -18.83 -5.82 22.66
C LEU A 198 -18.38 -4.37 22.44
N ILE A 199 -17.99 -3.66 23.49
CA ILE A 199 -17.51 -2.27 23.41
C ILE A 199 -16.25 -2.19 22.52
N ALA A 200 -15.27 -3.05 22.78
CA ALA A 200 -14.04 -3.10 21.99
C ALA A 200 -14.33 -3.46 20.52
N GLY A 201 -15.23 -4.42 20.28
CA GLY A 201 -15.66 -4.81 18.94
C GLY A 201 -16.32 -3.66 18.16
N VAL A 202 -17.22 -2.91 18.81
CA VAL A 202 -17.86 -1.73 18.21
C VAL A 202 -16.83 -0.64 17.92
N PHE A 203 -15.92 -0.36 18.86
CA PHE A 203 -14.88 0.67 18.68
C PHE A 203 -13.93 0.32 17.53
N LEU A 204 -13.44 -0.92 17.47
CA LEU A 204 -12.58 -1.41 16.40
C LEU A 204 -13.29 -1.38 15.05
N MET A 205 -14.56 -1.77 15.01
CA MET A 205 -15.37 -1.75 13.80
C MET A 205 -15.58 -0.32 13.28
N ARG A 206 -15.88 0.63 14.17
CA ARG A 206 -16.00 2.05 13.80
C ARG A 206 -14.68 2.64 13.32
N SER A 207 -13.58 2.30 13.99
CA SER A 207 -12.24 2.75 13.61
C SER A 207 -11.84 2.25 12.21
N ILE A 208 -11.99 0.94 11.95
CA ILE A 208 -11.64 0.34 10.66
C ILE A 208 -12.54 0.89 9.53
N LEU A 209 -13.85 0.94 9.74
CA LEU A 209 -14.78 1.48 8.73
C LEU A 209 -14.56 2.98 8.50
N GLY A 210 -14.19 3.73 9.53
CA GLY A 210 -13.82 5.14 9.40
C GLY A 210 -12.52 5.34 8.60
N GLN A 211 -11.50 4.53 8.86
CA GLN A 211 -10.23 4.58 8.11
C GLN A 211 -10.39 4.14 6.65
N LEU A 212 -11.25 3.16 6.38
CA LEU A 212 -11.54 2.75 5.00
C LEU A 212 -12.43 3.76 4.27
N GLY A 213 -13.33 4.46 4.96
CA GLY A 213 -14.30 5.40 4.40
C GLY A 213 -15.56 4.74 3.81
N ALA A 214 -15.49 3.44 3.53
CA ALA A 214 -16.60 2.63 3.02
C ALA A 214 -16.50 1.16 3.50
N ASP A 215 -17.45 0.31 3.10
CA ASP A 215 -17.28 -1.13 3.31
C ASP A 215 -16.07 -1.62 2.48
N PRO A 216 -15.24 -2.55 3.01
CA PRO A 216 -14.13 -3.12 2.25
C PRO A 216 -14.54 -3.72 0.89
N GLY A 217 -15.75 -4.27 0.79
CA GLY A 217 -16.28 -4.78 -0.47
C GLY A 217 -16.48 -3.67 -1.50
N ASP A 218 -16.97 -2.50 -1.07
CA ASP A 218 -17.16 -1.33 -1.94
C ASP A 218 -15.82 -0.77 -2.40
N THR A 219 -14.88 -0.65 -1.47
CA THR A 219 -13.50 -0.20 -1.76
C THR A 219 -12.86 -1.09 -2.83
N MET A 220 -12.94 -2.42 -2.67
CA MET A 220 -12.39 -3.36 -3.64
C MET A 220 -13.06 -3.24 -5.02
N ARG A 221 -14.39 -3.03 -5.06
CA ARG A 221 -15.13 -2.87 -6.31
C ARG A 221 -14.72 -1.60 -7.05
N VAL A 222 -14.61 -0.47 -6.35
CA VAL A 222 -14.20 0.81 -6.93
C VAL A 222 -12.78 0.74 -7.48
N VAL A 223 -11.84 0.23 -6.69
CA VAL A 223 -10.43 0.11 -7.10
C VAL A 223 -10.29 -0.78 -8.34
N ARG A 224 -11.00 -1.92 -8.40
CA ARG A 224 -11.00 -2.78 -9.60
C ARG A 224 -11.51 -2.06 -10.84
N ARG A 225 -12.63 -1.34 -10.75
CA ARG A 225 -13.17 -0.58 -11.89
C ARG A 225 -12.19 0.50 -12.39
N ILE A 226 -11.53 1.20 -11.48
CA ILE A 226 -10.49 2.17 -11.83
C ILE A 226 -9.31 1.48 -12.52
N ALA A 227 -8.86 0.33 -12.00
CA ALA A 227 -7.79 -0.46 -12.59
C ALA A 227 -8.14 -1.00 -13.99
N ASP A 228 -9.41 -1.31 -14.23
CA ASP A 228 -9.95 -1.71 -15.55
C ASP A 228 -10.10 -0.52 -16.52
N GLY A 229 -9.73 0.69 -16.11
CA GLY A 229 -9.79 1.90 -16.94
C GLY A 229 -11.11 2.68 -16.88
N HIS A 230 -12.08 2.23 -16.08
CA HIS A 230 -13.35 2.93 -15.87
C HIS A 230 -13.21 4.08 -14.86
N LEU A 231 -12.55 5.15 -15.29
CA LEU A 231 -12.30 6.32 -14.46
C LEU A 231 -13.58 7.13 -14.16
N ASP A 232 -14.65 6.96 -14.92
CA ASP A 232 -15.96 7.59 -14.69
C ASP A 232 -16.74 7.04 -13.47
N THR A 233 -16.24 5.98 -12.84
CA THR A 233 -16.87 5.35 -11.67
C THR A 233 -17.06 6.34 -10.51
N VAL A 234 -18.26 6.40 -9.94
CA VAL A 234 -18.53 7.22 -8.74
C VAL A 234 -17.85 6.60 -7.51
N VAL A 235 -16.99 7.37 -6.86
CA VAL A 235 -16.33 6.98 -5.60
C VAL A 235 -17.20 7.45 -4.43
N PRO A 236 -17.83 6.55 -3.66
CA PRO A 236 -18.72 6.94 -2.57
C PRO A 236 -17.90 7.46 -1.39
N LEU A 237 -17.90 8.78 -1.20
CA LEU A 237 -17.22 9.46 -0.10
C LEU A 237 -18.22 9.94 0.94
N GLN A 238 -17.85 9.81 2.21
CA GLN A 238 -18.62 10.43 3.29
C GLN A 238 -18.39 11.95 3.28
N ALA A 239 -19.41 12.71 3.69
CA ALA A 239 -19.30 14.16 3.74
C ALA A 239 -18.17 14.59 4.69
N GLY A 240 -17.20 15.36 4.17
CA GLY A 240 -16.04 15.84 4.93
C GLY A 240 -14.88 14.85 5.06
N ASP A 241 -14.98 13.66 4.47
CA ASP A 241 -13.89 12.68 4.47
C ASP A 241 -12.77 13.09 3.50
N LYS A 242 -11.56 13.25 4.05
CA LYS A 242 -10.36 13.66 3.31
C LYS A 242 -9.15 12.76 3.55
N SER A 243 -9.29 11.77 4.42
CA SER A 243 -8.15 10.99 4.94
C SER A 243 -8.36 9.49 4.84
N SER A 244 -9.58 9.03 4.54
CA SER A 244 -9.82 7.61 4.37
C SER A 244 -9.12 7.06 3.14
N VAL A 245 -9.00 5.73 3.10
CA VAL A 245 -8.55 5.03 1.89
C VAL A 245 -9.43 5.38 0.69
N MET A 246 -10.74 5.52 0.89
CA MET A 246 -11.64 5.90 -0.20
C MET A 246 -11.39 7.34 -0.69
N ALA A 247 -11.04 8.28 0.20
CA ALA A 247 -10.63 9.63 -0.18
C ALA A 247 -9.36 9.61 -1.04
N ALA A 248 -8.35 8.83 -0.63
CA ALA A 248 -7.14 8.65 -1.42
C ALA A 248 -7.42 7.99 -2.80
N VAL A 249 -8.36 7.05 -2.87
CA VAL A 249 -8.80 6.43 -4.13
C VAL A 249 -9.50 7.44 -5.05
N ALA A 250 -10.31 8.34 -4.50
CA ALA A 250 -10.94 9.42 -5.27
C ALA A 250 -9.90 10.39 -5.84
N ASP A 251 -8.93 10.82 -5.01
CA ASP A 251 -7.83 11.68 -5.46
C ASP A 251 -6.99 10.99 -6.54
N MET A 252 -6.67 9.70 -6.36
CA MET A 252 -5.98 8.91 -7.37
C MET A 252 -6.76 8.86 -8.69
N GLN A 253 -8.08 8.62 -8.64
CA GLN A 253 -8.93 8.63 -9.84
C GLN A 253 -8.89 9.98 -10.55
N GLN A 254 -8.95 11.08 -9.80
CA GLN A 254 -8.91 12.43 -10.37
C GLN A 254 -7.58 12.70 -11.08
N HIS A 255 -6.45 12.36 -10.46
CA HIS A 255 -5.14 12.50 -11.10
C HIS A 255 -5.02 11.63 -12.36
N LEU A 256 -5.53 10.39 -12.33
CA LEU A 256 -5.56 9.54 -13.51
C LEU A 256 -6.40 10.14 -14.64
N LYS A 257 -7.58 10.72 -14.34
CA LYS A 257 -8.40 11.43 -15.35
C LYS A 257 -7.64 12.60 -15.97
N GLN A 258 -6.93 13.37 -15.15
CA GLN A 258 -6.16 14.50 -15.62
C GLN A 258 -5.02 14.06 -16.54
N LEU A 259 -4.23 13.05 -16.12
CA LEU A 259 -3.15 12.49 -16.95
C LEU A 259 -3.67 11.99 -18.30
N VAL A 260 -4.79 11.27 -18.32
CA VAL A 260 -5.39 10.78 -19.57
C VAL A 260 -5.83 11.93 -20.49
N ARG A 261 -6.38 13.02 -19.93
CA ARG A 261 -6.74 14.22 -20.70
C ARG A 261 -5.51 14.91 -21.28
N GLU A 262 -4.48 15.14 -20.45
CA GLU A 262 -3.23 15.77 -20.89
C GLU A 262 -2.55 14.97 -22.02
N ILE A 263 -2.54 13.64 -21.92
CA ILE A 263 -2.03 12.76 -22.98
C ILE A 263 -2.86 12.90 -24.26
N ALA A 264 -4.19 12.93 -24.16
CA ALA A 264 -5.07 13.08 -25.31
C ALA A 264 -4.88 14.42 -26.02
N ASP A 265 -4.76 15.51 -25.24
CA ASP A 265 -4.52 16.87 -25.76
C ASP A 265 -3.15 16.96 -26.46
N GLU A 266 -2.10 16.40 -25.85
CA GLU A 266 -0.75 16.41 -26.43
C GLU A 266 -0.66 15.53 -27.68
N ALA A 267 -1.36 14.38 -27.71
CA ALA A 267 -1.50 13.58 -28.92
C ALA A 267 -2.20 14.35 -30.06
N GLY A 268 -3.22 15.15 -29.73
CA GLY A 268 -3.87 16.06 -30.68
C GLY A 268 -2.92 17.11 -31.23
N ARG A 269 -2.13 17.76 -30.38
CA ARG A 269 -1.09 18.73 -30.79
C ARG A 269 -0.03 18.09 -31.67
N LEU A 270 0.46 16.89 -31.32
CA LEU A 270 1.44 16.15 -32.10
C LEU A 270 0.92 15.78 -33.50
N SER A 271 -0.35 15.38 -33.59
CA SER A 271 -1.01 15.11 -34.88
C SER A 271 -1.08 16.37 -35.77
N GLN A 272 -1.42 17.51 -35.17
CA GLN A 272 -1.43 18.80 -35.87
C GLN A 272 -0.03 19.21 -36.35
N MET A 273 0.98 19.10 -35.49
CA MET A 273 2.38 19.37 -35.85
C MET A 273 2.87 18.47 -36.97
N SER A 274 2.52 17.19 -36.95
CA SER A 274 2.86 16.24 -38.02
C SER A 274 2.24 16.66 -39.35
N SER A 275 1.00 17.16 -39.33
CA SER A 275 0.34 17.71 -40.51
C SER A 275 1.00 18.99 -41.03
N ASP A 276 1.48 19.86 -40.15
CA ASP A 276 2.25 21.05 -40.52
C ASP A 276 3.60 20.69 -41.15
N VAL A 277 4.31 19.71 -40.60
CA VAL A 277 5.57 19.22 -41.17
C VAL A 277 5.33 18.66 -42.57
N ALA A 278 4.29 17.85 -42.77
CA ALA A 278 3.95 17.32 -44.10
C ALA A 278 3.72 18.44 -45.12
N ARG A 279 2.91 19.45 -44.78
CA ARG A 279 2.68 20.61 -45.66
C ARG A 279 3.96 21.39 -45.98
N ARG A 280 4.84 21.57 -44.98
CA ARG A 280 6.12 22.27 -45.19
C ARG A 280 7.06 21.46 -46.07
N SER A 281 7.08 20.14 -45.94
CA SER A 281 7.85 19.26 -46.81
C SER A 281 7.40 19.38 -48.27
N ASP A 282 6.09 19.41 -48.54
CA ASP A 282 5.57 19.62 -49.91
C ASP A 282 6.00 20.97 -50.49
N ALA A 283 5.97 22.03 -49.68
CA ALA A 283 6.44 23.35 -50.09
C ALA A 283 7.96 23.37 -50.39
N VAL A 284 8.76 22.63 -49.62
CA VAL A 284 10.21 22.47 -49.87
C VAL A 284 10.46 21.72 -51.18
N VAL A 285 9.70 20.67 -51.48
CA VAL A 285 9.80 19.94 -52.75
C VAL A 285 9.51 20.88 -53.92
N SER A 286 8.38 21.61 -53.88
CA SER A 286 8.04 22.58 -54.93
C SER A 286 9.07 23.72 -55.05
N GLY A 287 9.64 24.17 -53.94
CA GLY A 287 10.72 25.17 -53.94
C GLY A 287 12.00 24.65 -54.58
N SER A 288 12.34 23.38 -54.31
CA SER A 288 13.51 22.70 -54.86
C SER A 288 13.38 22.52 -56.38
N ASP A 289 12.18 22.19 -56.88
CA ASP A 289 11.93 22.09 -58.32
C ASP A 289 12.16 23.44 -59.03
N ARG A 290 11.61 24.53 -58.49
CA ARG A 290 11.83 25.88 -59.03
C ARG A 290 13.30 26.30 -58.96
N GLN A 291 13.99 25.96 -57.88
CA GLN A 291 15.42 26.25 -57.74
C GLN A 291 16.25 25.47 -58.76
N SER A 292 15.89 24.22 -59.04
CA SER A 292 16.51 23.40 -60.08
C SER A 292 16.33 24.00 -61.47
N GLU A 293 15.11 24.44 -61.81
CA GLU A 293 14.81 25.15 -63.06
C GLU A 293 15.63 26.44 -63.19
N ALA A 294 15.70 27.24 -62.13
CA ALA A 294 16.49 28.46 -62.10
C ALA A 294 18.00 28.17 -62.27
N ALA A 295 18.51 27.10 -61.66
CA ALA A 295 19.89 26.66 -61.83
C ALA A 295 20.18 26.22 -63.26
N ALA A 296 19.26 25.50 -63.91
CA ALA A 296 19.38 25.12 -65.31
C ALA A 296 19.39 26.35 -66.23
N ALA A 297 18.53 27.34 -65.99
CA ALA A 297 18.51 28.60 -66.73
C ALA A 297 19.80 29.41 -66.55
N MET A 298 20.36 29.43 -65.33
CA MET A 298 21.67 30.03 -65.06
C MET A 298 22.78 29.31 -65.83
N ALA A 299 22.79 27.97 -65.84
CA ALA A 299 23.77 27.19 -66.60
C ALA A 299 23.73 27.54 -68.10
N ALA A 300 22.54 27.60 -68.70
CA ALA A 300 22.36 28.04 -70.08
C ALA A 300 22.86 29.48 -70.32
N SER A 301 22.62 30.38 -69.37
CA SER A 301 23.13 31.75 -69.44
C SER A 301 24.66 31.80 -69.37
N ILE A 302 25.28 30.94 -68.55
CA ILE A 302 26.74 30.79 -68.47
C ILE A 302 27.31 30.26 -69.79
N GLU A 303 26.64 29.33 -70.46
CA GLU A 303 27.04 28.88 -71.81
C GLU A 303 27.01 30.03 -72.82
N GLN A 304 25.93 30.83 -72.84
CA GLN A 304 25.82 32.01 -73.71
C GLN A 304 26.88 33.07 -73.40
N LEU A 305 27.19 33.30 -72.12
CA LEU A 305 28.27 34.18 -71.70
C LEU A 305 29.63 33.68 -72.20
N THR A 306 29.87 32.37 -72.12
CA THR A 306 31.12 31.76 -72.61
C THR A 306 31.29 31.97 -74.11
N VAL A 307 30.21 31.80 -74.89
CA VAL A 307 30.20 32.10 -76.34
C VAL A 307 30.48 33.59 -76.58
N SER A 308 29.84 34.48 -75.83
CA SER A 308 30.05 35.93 -75.95
C SER A 308 31.48 36.34 -75.62
N ILE A 309 32.10 35.75 -74.60
CA ILE A 309 33.52 35.96 -74.24
C ILE A 309 34.43 35.53 -75.39
N ASN A 310 34.15 34.42 -76.06
CA ASN A 310 34.90 34.00 -77.25
C ASN A 310 34.76 35.01 -78.40
N HIS A 311 33.56 35.53 -78.66
CA HIS A 311 33.36 36.59 -79.66
C HIS A 311 34.11 37.86 -79.30
N ILE A 312 34.05 38.32 -78.05
CA ILE A 312 34.80 39.50 -77.59
C ILE A 312 36.30 39.29 -77.76
N SER A 313 36.81 38.11 -77.42
CA SER A 313 38.22 37.75 -77.63
C SER A 313 38.62 37.81 -79.11
N SER A 314 37.80 37.24 -80.00
CA SER A 314 38.01 37.30 -81.45
C SER A 314 38.00 38.75 -81.96
N HIS A 315 37.01 39.55 -81.55
CA HIS A 315 36.93 40.96 -81.94
C HIS A 315 38.10 41.78 -81.41
N ALA A 316 38.59 41.50 -80.20
CA ALA A 316 39.78 42.15 -79.68
C ALA A 316 41.03 41.79 -80.50
N GLN A 317 41.12 40.56 -81.01
CA GLN A 317 42.19 40.14 -81.92
C GLN A 317 42.06 40.80 -83.29
N ASP A 318 40.85 40.92 -83.84
CA ASP A 318 40.61 41.64 -85.11
C ASP A 318 40.97 43.12 -84.97
N ALA A 319 40.55 43.76 -83.89
CA ALA A 319 40.89 45.15 -83.59
C ALA A 319 42.40 45.36 -83.44
N ARG A 320 43.11 44.40 -82.83
CA ARG A 320 44.59 44.41 -82.76
C ARG A 320 45.20 44.33 -84.15
N ASN A 321 44.77 43.39 -85.00
CA ASN A 321 45.28 43.22 -86.36
C ASN A 321 45.03 44.49 -87.19
N LEU A 322 43.83 45.06 -87.13
CA LEU A 322 43.47 46.29 -87.82
C LEU A 322 44.29 47.50 -87.34
N SER A 323 44.55 47.59 -86.04
CA SER A 323 45.39 48.65 -85.46
C SER A 323 46.85 48.54 -85.91
N GLN A 324 47.38 47.31 -85.99
CA GLN A 324 48.72 47.07 -86.53
C GLN A 324 48.81 47.48 -88.01
N GLU A 325 47.81 47.12 -88.81
CA GLU A 325 47.76 47.50 -90.22
C GLU A 325 47.61 49.02 -90.42
N SER A 326 46.76 49.66 -89.62
CA SER A 326 46.64 51.13 -89.61
C SER A 326 47.95 51.81 -89.22
N GLY A 327 48.70 51.23 -88.28
CA GLY A 327 50.05 51.67 -87.92
C GLY A 327 51.04 51.52 -89.07
N ARG A 328 50.99 50.40 -89.81
CA ARG A 328 51.81 50.17 -91.01
C ARG A 328 51.50 51.21 -92.10
N LEU A 329 50.22 51.41 -92.42
CA LEU A 329 49.77 52.40 -93.40
C LEU A 329 50.12 53.84 -92.98
N SER A 330 50.02 54.18 -91.69
CA SER A 330 50.42 55.50 -91.19
C SER A 330 51.92 55.73 -91.34
N LYS A 331 52.75 54.69 -91.14
CA LYS A 331 54.20 54.76 -91.37
C LYS A 331 54.52 54.97 -92.85
N GLU A 332 53.88 54.20 -93.73
CA GLU A 332 54.00 54.35 -95.18
C GLU A 332 53.56 55.76 -95.65
N GLY A 333 52.43 56.26 -95.15
CA GLY A 333 51.98 57.63 -95.39
C GLY A 333 52.97 58.68 -94.86
N GLY A 334 53.60 58.43 -93.71
CA GLY A 334 54.67 59.27 -93.17
C GLY A 334 55.89 59.35 -94.09
N GLU A 335 56.30 58.23 -94.70
CA GLU A 335 57.38 58.19 -95.70
C GLU A 335 57.02 58.99 -96.96
N VAL A 336 55.77 58.92 -97.42
CA VAL A 336 55.27 59.74 -98.55
C VAL A 336 55.31 61.22 -98.21
N ILE A 337 54.82 61.63 -97.04
CA ILE A 337 54.86 63.04 -96.59
C ILE A 337 56.31 63.52 -96.45
N SER A 338 57.20 62.70 -95.87
CA SER A 338 58.63 63.03 -95.78
C SER A 338 59.25 63.26 -97.16
N SER A 339 58.89 62.42 -98.14
CA SER A 339 59.33 62.59 -99.53
C SER A 339 58.79 63.88 -100.15
N ALA A 340 57.51 64.21 -99.90
CA ALA A 340 56.90 65.46 -100.37
C ALA A 340 57.54 66.72 -99.75
N VAL A 341 57.91 66.69 -98.46
CA VAL A 341 58.64 67.77 -97.79
C VAL A 341 60.03 67.95 -98.39
N SER A 342 60.75 66.85 -98.66
CA SER A 342 62.04 66.90 -99.35
C SER A 342 61.92 67.53 -100.74
N GLU A 343 60.86 67.22 -101.48
CA GLU A 343 60.63 67.81 -102.79
C GLU A 343 60.24 69.29 -102.70
N MET A 344 59.48 69.69 -101.69
CA MET A 344 59.23 71.11 -101.39
C MET A 344 60.52 71.88 -101.07
N HIS A 345 61.47 71.27 -100.35
CA HIS A 345 62.79 71.87 -100.14
C HIS A 345 63.54 72.08 -101.46
N ARG A 346 63.54 71.09 -102.36
CA ARG A 346 64.14 71.23 -103.70
C ARG A 346 63.48 72.32 -104.54
N ILE A 347 62.15 72.46 -104.44
CA ILE A 347 61.43 73.56 -105.09
C ILE A 347 61.88 74.90 -104.51
N ASN A 348 61.96 75.03 -103.18
CA ASN A 348 62.38 76.28 -102.53
C ASN A 348 63.82 76.67 -102.94
N GLU A 349 64.74 75.70 -102.97
CA GLU A 349 66.12 75.90 -103.45
C GLU A 349 66.15 76.33 -104.93
N SER A 350 65.29 75.74 -105.77
CA SER A 350 65.14 76.16 -107.17
C SER A 350 64.57 77.57 -107.32
N VAL A 351 63.63 77.96 -106.45
CA VAL A 351 63.04 79.31 -106.41
C VAL A 351 64.09 80.34 -105.96
N ASP A 352 64.89 80.03 -104.94
CA ASP A 352 65.96 80.91 -104.45
C ASP A 352 67.05 81.09 -105.53
N GLN A 353 67.43 80.00 -106.21
CA GLN A 353 68.33 80.05 -107.36
C GLN A 353 67.77 80.90 -108.51
N ALA A 354 66.46 80.80 -108.78
CA ALA A 354 65.80 81.65 -109.77
C ALA A 354 65.82 83.13 -109.34
N ALA A 355 65.60 83.43 -108.06
CA ALA A 355 65.69 84.79 -107.51
C ALA A 355 67.10 85.38 -107.63
N VAL A 356 68.15 84.60 -107.35
CA VAL A 356 69.55 85.00 -107.59
C VAL A 356 69.79 85.31 -109.06
N THR A 357 69.29 84.47 -109.96
CA THR A 357 69.44 84.66 -111.41
C THR A 357 68.70 85.92 -111.90
N ILE A 358 67.51 86.21 -111.35
CA ILE A 358 66.75 87.44 -111.63
C ILE A 358 67.50 88.67 -111.08
N ALA A 359 68.10 88.59 -109.89
CA ALA A 359 68.88 89.67 -109.32
C ALA A 359 70.15 89.96 -110.14
N ASP A 360 70.85 88.93 -110.61
CA ASP A 360 71.99 89.08 -111.53
C ASP A 360 71.55 89.70 -112.87
N LEU A 361 70.40 89.28 -113.40
CA LEU A 361 69.81 89.89 -114.59
C LEU A 361 69.50 91.38 -114.36
N ALA A 362 68.89 91.75 -113.24
CA ALA A 362 68.61 93.14 -112.87
C ALA A 362 69.90 93.98 -112.76
N SER A 363 70.96 93.42 -112.18
CA SER A 363 72.28 94.05 -112.11
C SER A 363 72.89 94.29 -113.50
N LYS A 364 72.80 93.30 -114.39
CA LYS A 364 73.22 93.45 -115.79
C LYS A 364 72.39 94.50 -116.53
N THR A 365 71.07 94.58 -116.28
CA THR A 365 70.22 95.64 -116.84
C THR A 365 70.60 97.03 -116.32
N GLN A 366 70.96 97.18 -115.04
CA GLN A 366 71.48 98.44 -114.49
C GLN A 366 72.82 98.83 -115.11
N THR A 367 73.69 97.85 -115.36
CA THR A 367 74.95 98.06 -116.08
C THR A 367 74.71 98.54 -117.51
N ILE A 368 73.74 97.95 -118.22
CA ILE A 368 73.31 98.44 -119.54
C ILE A 368 72.74 99.86 -119.44
N SER A 369 71.96 100.18 -118.41
CA SER A 369 71.44 101.53 -118.16
C SER A 369 72.57 102.55 -117.93
N SER A 370 73.62 102.17 -117.20
CA SER A 370 74.83 102.99 -117.00
C SER A 370 75.58 103.21 -118.32
N ILE A 371 75.73 102.16 -119.15
CA ILE A 371 76.30 102.28 -120.50
C ILE A 371 75.44 103.21 -121.36
N MET A 372 74.11 103.12 -121.30
CA MET A 372 73.20 104.02 -122.00
C MET A 372 73.33 105.47 -121.53
N GLN A 373 73.56 105.72 -120.23
CA GLN A 373 73.83 107.04 -119.69
C GLN A 373 75.18 107.59 -120.18
N VAL A 374 76.24 106.77 -120.22
CA VAL A 374 77.54 107.15 -120.79
C VAL A 374 77.42 107.43 -122.30
N ILE A 375 76.65 106.63 -123.04
CA ILE A 375 76.38 106.90 -124.47
C ILE A 375 75.62 108.22 -124.63
N LYS A 376 74.66 108.52 -123.76
CA LYS A 376 73.93 109.78 -123.76
C LYS A 376 74.85 110.97 -123.44
N ASP A 377 75.71 110.83 -122.43
CA ASP A 377 76.68 111.86 -122.05
C ASP A 377 77.72 112.10 -123.16
N ILE A 378 78.14 111.05 -123.89
CA ILE A 378 79.02 111.15 -125.08
C ILE A 378 78.27 111.81 -126.24
N ALA A 379 77.01 111.46 -126.49
CA ALA A 379 76.19 112.09 -127.53
C ALA A 379 75.99 113.59 -127.25
N ASP A 380 75.73 113.97 -126.00
CA ASP A 380 75.58 115.36 -125.57
C ASP A 380 76.92 116.13 -125.63
N GLN A 381 78.05 115.50 -125.30
CA GLN A 381 79.39 116.10 -125.45
C GLN A 381 79.78 116.33 -126.92
N THR A 382 79.28 115.49 -127.84
CA THR A 382 79.59 115.66 -129.27
C THR A 382 78.77 116.81 -129.88
N ASN A 383 77.55 117.06 -129.38
CA ASN A 383 76.68 118.14 -129.84
C ASN A 383 77.15 119.55 -129.39
N LEU A 384 78.03 119.64 -128.37
CA LEU A 384 78.59 120.89 -127.85
C LEU A 384 79.92 121.31 -128.50
N LEU A 385 80.46 120.49 -129.40
CA LEU A 385 81.65 120.79 -130.23
C LEU A 385 81.30 121.11 -131.69
N ALA A 386 80.00 121.23 -132.01
CA ALA A 386 79.47 121.58 -133.33
C ALA A 386 78.97 123.03 -133.41
#